data_AF-A0A954SU99-F1
#
_entry.id   AF-A0A954SU99-F1
#
_cell.length_a   1.000
_cell.length_b   1.000
_cell.length_c   1.000
_cell.angle_alpha   90.00
_cell.angle_beta   90.00
_cell.angle_gamma   90.00
#
_symmetry.space_group_name_H-M   'P 1'
#
loop_
_entity.id
_entity.type
_entity.pdbx_description
1 polymer ?
#
loop_
_entity_poly.entity_id
_entity_poly.type
_entity_poly.pdbx_seq_one_letter_code
_entity_poly.pdbx_strand_id
1 'polypeptide(L)'
;MSHFPDIPKIEYAGPKSTNPLSFKHYNPQEVVEGKTMRDWLRFSICYWHTFRGTGSDPFGAPTLLRPWDDGTESVENAVRRVDAAFEFIQKLDVDYYCFHDRDVAPEGSTLAESNRNL
;
A
#
# COMPACT_ATOMS: atom_id res chain seq x y z
N MET A 1 -0.82 11.65 -12.09
CA MET A 1 0.02 10.76 -12.93
C MET A 1 0.17 9.45 -12.17
N SER A 2 0.35 8.32 -12.85
CA SER A 2 0.56 7.02 -12.18
C SER A 2 1.93 6.97 -11.49
N HIS A 3 1.98 6.50 -10.26
CA HIS A 3 3.19 6.26 -9.44
C HIS A 3 3.89 4.95 -9.81
N PHE A 4 3.16 3.99 -10.41
CA PHE A 4 3.68 2.71 -10.88
C PHE A 4 3.37 2.51 -12.38
N PRO A 5 3.84 3.38 -13.30
CA PRO A 5 3.36 3.42 -14.69
C PRO A 5 3.55 2.11 -15.46
N ASP A 6 4.60 1.35 -15.13
CA ASP A 6 4.95 0.09 -15.79
C ASP A 6 4.23 -1.13 -15.20
N ILE A 7 3.45 -0.95 -14.13
CA ILE A 7 2.74 -2.02 -13.42
C ILE A 7 1.25 -1.94 -13.77
N PRO A 8 0.71 -2.93 -14.52
CA PRO A 8 -0.74 -3.02 -14.74
C PRO A 8 -1.45 -3.54 -13.49
N LYS A 9 -2.78 -3.62 -13.54
CA LYS A 9 -3.53 -4.39 -12.54
C LYS A 9 -3.06 -5.86 -12.57
N ILE A 10 -2.85 -6.46 -11.40
CA ILE A 10 -2.38 -7.82 -11.24
C ILE A 10 -3.56 -8.77 -11.35
N GLU A 11 -3.52 -9.61 -12.38
CA GLU A 11 -4.59 -10.54 -12.71
C GLU A 11 -4.25 -11.97 -12.29
N TYR A 12 -5.27 -12.80 -12.10
CA TYR A 12 -5.09 -14.24 -11.94
C TYR A 12 -4.75 -14.91 -13.28
N ALA A 13 -3.67 -15.68 -13.31
CA ALA A 13 -3.19 -16.38 -14.50
C ALA A 13 -2.99 -17.90 -14.29
N GLY A 14 -3.37 -18.41 -13.11
CA GLY A 14 -3.30 -19.83 -12.78
C GLY A 14 -1.90 -20.35 -12.41
N PRO A 15 -1.84 -21.59 -11.88
CA PRO A 15 -0.66 -22.13 -11.18
C PRO A 15 0.53 -22.42 -12.10
N LYS A 16 0.31 -22.46 -13.42
CA LYS A 16 1.36 -22.68 -14.42
C LYS A 16 1.94 -21.38 -14.98
N SER A 17 1.41 -20.23 -14.58
CA SER A 17 1.87 -18.93 -15.08
C SER A 17 3.32 -18.67 -14.66
N THR A 18 4.16 -18.31 -15.64
CA THR A 18 5.55 -17.87 -15.40
C THR A 18 5.67 -16.34 -15.31
N ASN A 19 4.61 -15.58 -15.59
CA ASN A 19 4.62 -14.13 -15.46
C ASN A 19 4.76 -13.78 -13.96
N PRO A 20 5.81 -13.07 -13.50
CA PRO A 20 5.94 -12.72 -12.09
C PRO A 20 4.81 -11.79 -11.59
N LEU A 21 4.26 -10.93 -12.45
CA LEU A 21 3.21 -9.95 -12.15
C LEU A 21 1.81 -10.52 -12.43
N SER A 22 1.52 -11.69 -11.86
CA SER A 22 0.21 -12.33 -11.91
C SER A 22 -0.03 -13.14 -10.64
N PHE A 23 -1.29 -13.33 -10.24
CA PHE A 23 -1.63 -14.29 -9.20
C PHE A 23 -1.68 -15.71 -9.78
N LYS A 24 -1.05 -16.66 -9.08
CA LYS A 24 -1.01 -18.08 -9.49
C LYS A 24 -2.09 -18.91 -8.79
N HIS A 25 -2.49 -18.46 -7.60
CA HIS A 25 -3.41 -19.17 -6.73
C HIS A 25 -4.53 -18.29 -6.17
N TYR A 26 -4.34 -16.96 -6.15
CA TYR A 26 -5.39 -16.06 -5.73
C TYR A 26 -6.25 -15.68 -6.93
N ASN A 27 -7.42 -16.30 -7.03
CA ASN A 27 -8.50 -15.86 -7.90
C ASN A 27 -9.60 -15.24 -7.00
N PRO A 28 -9.79 -13.91 -7.02
CA PRO A 28 -10.72 -13.25 -6.11
C PRO A 28 -12.17 -13.75 -6.23
N GLN A 29 -12.56 -14.29 -7.40
CA GLN A 29 -13.91 -14.78 -7.67
C GLN A 29 -14.08 -16.30 -7.47
N GLU A 30 -13.00 -17.04 -7.19
CA GLU A 30 -13.08 -18.47 -6.95
C GLU A 30 -13.84 -18.75 -5.65
N VAL A 31 -14.87 -19.58 -5.74
CA VAL A 31 -15.68 -19.99 -4.59
C VAL A 31 -15.07 -21.22 -3.94
N VAL A 32 -14.73 -21.09 -2.66
CA VAL A 32 -14.20 -22.16 -1.81
C VAL A 32 -15.16 -22.31 -0.63
N GLU A 33 -15.72 -23.51 -0.44
CA GLU A 33 -16.65 -23.81 0.67
C GLU A 33 -17.78 -22.75 0.81
N GLY A 34 -18.33 -22.30 -0.34
CA GLY A 34 -19.48 -21.39 -0.38
C GLY A 34 -19.18 -19.89 -0.22
N LYS A 35 -17.92 -19.45 -0.12
CA LYS A 35 -17.55 -18.02 -0.17
C LYS A 35 -16.43 -17.76 -1.18
N THR A 36 -16.34 -16.56 -1.72
CA THR A 36 -15.23 -16.20 -2.61
C THR A 36 -13.91 -16.19 -1.84
N MET A 37 -12.78 -16.43 -2.52
CA MET A 37 -11.45 -16.27 -1.90
C MET A 37 -11.25 -14.86 -1.34
N ARG A 38 -11.77 -13.84 -2.03
CA ARG A 38 -11.75 -12.45 -1.56
C ARG A 38 -12.44 -12.31 -0.18
N ASP A 39 -13.61 -12.93 -0.01
CA ASP A 39 -14.36 -12.89 1.25
C ASP A 39 -13.73 -13.70 2.38
N TRP A 40 -13.01 -14.77 2.05
CA TRP A 40 -12.26 -15.57 3.00
C TRP A 40 -11.01 -14.85 3.49
N LEU A 41 -10.20 -14.37 2.55
CA LEU A 41 -8.84 -13.91 2.83
C LEU A 41 -8.83 -12.47 3.34
N ARG A 42 -9.71 -11.62 2.81
CA ARG A 42 -9.86 -10.21 3.23
C ARG A 42 -8.50 -9.51 3.36
N PHE A 43 -7.67 -9.64 2.31
CA PHE A 43 -6.31 -9.09 2.33
C PHE A 43 -6.33 -7.60 2.66
N SER A 44 -5.31 -7.16 3.41
CA SER A 44 -5.13 -5.78 3.83
C SER A 44 -3.69 -5.33 3.52
N ILE A 45 -3.54 -4.14 2.96
CA ILE A 45 -2.23 -3.50 2.79
C ILE A 45 -1.85 -2.76 4.07
N CYS A 46 -0.65 -3.05 4.54
CA CYS A 46 -0.07 -2.45 5.74
C CYS A 46 0.65 -1.14 5.37
N TYR A 47 0.09 0.00 5.76
CA TYR A 47 0.55 1.31 5.27
C TYR A 47 1.98 1.64 5.71
N TRP A 48 2.34 1.37 6.98
CA TRP A 48 3.66 1.69 7.51
C TRP A 48 4.78 0.98 6.74
N HIS A 49 4.66 -0.31 6.48
CA HIS A 49 5.70 -1.02 5.73
C HIS A 49 5.71 -0.66 4.23
N THR A 50 4.55 -0.45 3.62
CA THR A 50 4.48 -0.23 2.16
C THR A 50 4.84 1.21 1.76
N PHE A 51 4.37 2.22 2.50
CA PHE A 51 4.45 3.64 2.09
C PHE A 51 5.27 4.53 3.04
N ARG A 52 5.64 4.07 4.24
CA ARG A 52 6.53 4.82 5.17
C ARG A 52 7.88 4.16 5.39
N GLY A 53 7.98 2.85 5.21
CA GLY A 53 9.23 2.11 5.34
C GLY A 53 10.30 2.66 4.40
N THR A 54 11.50 2.88 4.95
CA THR A 54 12.65 3.47 4.24
C THR A 54 13.72 2.45 3.88
N GLY A 55 13.63 1.23 4.44
CA GLY A 55 14.64 0.19 4.30
C GLY A 55 15.92 0.44 5.11
N SER A 56 15.89 1.41 6.02
CA SER A 56 16.96 1.58 7.03
C SER A 56 16.88 0.49 8.09
N ASP A 57 18.01 0.19 8.71
CA ASP A 57 18.12 -0.71 9.85
C ASP A 57 19.04 -0.09 10.93
N PRO A 58 19.20 -0.72 12.11
CA PRO A 58 20.05 -0.16 13.19
C PRO A 58 21.53 0.06 12.81
N PHE A 59 21.98 -0.45 11.67
CA PHE A 59 23.36 -0.44 11.19
C PHE A 59 23.53 0.27 9.84
N GLY A 60 22.45 0.77 9.22
CA GLY A 60 22.47 1.26 7.84
C GLY A 60 21.41 2.33 7.51
N ALA A 61 21.75 3.18 6.55
CA ALA A 61 20.89 4.28 6.07
C ALA A 61 19.71 3.77 5.21
N PRO A 62 18.68 4.62 4.96
CA PRO A 62 17.61 4.34 4.02
C PRO A 62 18.08 3.87 2.63
N THR A 63 17.36 2.93 2.04
CA THR A 63 17.69 2.34 0.73
C THR A 63 16.52 2.31 -0.26
N LEU A 64 15.29 2.47 0.20
CA LEU A 64 14.10 2.40 -0.65
C LEU A 64 13.90 3.68 -1.44
N LEU A 65 13.71 3.54 -2.75
CA LEU A 65 13.35 4.65 -3.64
C LEU A 65 11.83 4.80 -3.67
N ARG A 66 11.35 6.02 -3.36
CA ARG A 66 9.93 6.36 -3.21
C ARG A 66 9.64 7.70 -3.90
N PRO A 67 9.44 7.73 -5.22
CA PRO A 67 9.30 8.98 -5.99
C PRO A 67 8.11 9.87 -5.60
N TRP A 68 7.15 9.32 -4.86
CA TRP A 68 5.96 10.02 -4.35
C TRP A 68 6.17 10.70 -2.99
N ASP A 69 7.24 10.36 -2.27
CA ASP A 69 7.54 10.91 -0.94
C ASP A 69 8.64 11.97 -1.09
N ASP A 70 8.36 13.21 -0.70
CA ASP A 70 9.33 14.31 -0.74
C ASP A 70 10.20 14.43 0.53
N GLY A 71 10.03 13.50 1.48
CA GLY A 71 10.75 13.43 2.74
C GLY A 71 10.29 14.42 3.82
N THR A 72 9.29 15.27 3.54
CA THR A 72 8.78 16.24 4.51
C THR A 72 7.69 15.63 5.39
N GLU A 73 7.60 16.09 6.64
CA GLU A 73 6.49 15.82 7.55
C GLU A 73 5.37 16.86 7.35
N SER A 74 4.94 17.04 6.10
CA SER A 74 3.85 17.93 5.71
C SER A 74 2.56 17.16 5.42
N VAL A 75 1.40 17.80 5.60
CA VAL A 75 0.10 17.22 5.22
C VAL A 75 0.05 16.99 3.72
N GLU A 76 0.63 17.89 2.93
CA GLU A 76 0.74 17.77 1.48
C GLU A 76 1.49 16.50 1.07
N ASN A 77 2.63 16.20 1.71
CA ASN A 77 3.36 14.96 1.45
C ASN A 77 2.57 13.72 1.90
N ALA A 78 1.84 13.82 3.03
CA ALA A 78 0.97 12.75 3.48
C ALA A 78 -0.12 12.41 2.42
N VAL A 79 -0.75 13.44 1.83
CA VAL A 79 -1.72 13.28 0.73
C VAL A 79 -1.08 12.65 -0.51
N ARG A 80 0.16 13.03 -0.88
CA ARG A 80 0.86 12.37 -2.01
C ARG A 80 1.08 10.88 -1.79
N ARG A 81 1.39 10.46 -0.56
CA ARG A 81 1.51 9.03 -0.21
C ARG A 81 0.17 8.31 -0.35
N VAL A 82 -0.95 8.96 -0.03
CA VAL A 82 -2.30 8.38 -0.19
C VAL A 82 -2.59 8.09 -1.67
N ASP A 83 -2.26 9.00 -2.58
CA ASP A 83 -2.45 8.77 -4.02
C ASP A 83 -1.68 7.52 -4.51
N ALA A 84 -0.41 7.40 -4.12
CA ALA A 84 0.40 6.21 -4.40
C ALA A 84 -0.17 4.94 -3.74
N ALA A 85 -0.70 5.07 -2.52
CA ALA A 85 -1.27 3.96 -1.79
C ALA A 85 -2.52 3.39 -2.45
N PHE A 86 -3.45 4.25 -2.84
CA PHE A 86 -4.69 3.80 -3.48
C PHE A 86 -4.44 3.27 -4.89
N GLU A 87 -3.49 3.81 -5.65
CA GLU A 87 -3.08 3.21 -6.92
C GLU A 87 -2.53 1.78 -6.72
N PHE A 88 -1.66 1.59 -5.73
CA PHE A 88 -1.08 0.28 -5.42
C PHE A 88 -2.15 -0.73 -4.99
N ILE A 89 -3.06 -0.32 -4.10
CA ILE A 89 -4.19 -1.14 -3.63
C ILE A 89 -5.09 -1.55 -4.80
N GLN A 90 -5.43 -0.61 -5.68
CA GLN A 90 -6.24 -0.87 -6.88
C GLN A 90 -5.56 -1.84 -7.84
N LYS A 91 -4.24 -1.68 -8.06
CA LYS A 91 -3.47 -2.58 -8.93
C LYS A 91 -3.37 -3.99 -8.36
N LEU A 92 -3.33 -4.16 -7.03
CA LEU A 92 -3.36 -5.48 -6.41
C LEU A 92 -4.76 -6.08 -6.26
N ASP A 93 -5.83 -5.33 -6.54
CA ASP A 93 -7.22 -5.76 -6.34
C ASP A 93 -7.54 -6.13 -4.87
N VAL A 94 -7.07 -5.29 -3.94
CA VAL A 94 -7.23 -5.48 -2.49
C VAL A 94 -8.26 -4.50 -1.92
N ASP A 95 -9.09 -4.95 -0.97
CA ASP A 95 -10.22 -4.17 -0.46
C ASP A 95 -9.94 -3.46 0.88
N TYR A 96 -8.88 -3.84 1.59
CA TYR A 96 -8.58 -3.31 2.92
C TYR A 96 -7.17 -2.71 3.00
N TYR A 97 -7.00 -1.77 3.91
CA TYR A 97 -5.70 -1.29 4.35
C TYR A 97 -5.75 -0.99 5.85
N CYS A 98 -4.59 -0.97 6.49
CA CYS A 98 -4.42 -0.66 7.90
C CYS A 98 -3.28 0.33 8.10
N PHE A 99 -3.43 1.20 9.10
CA PHE A 99 -2.53 2.33 9.35
C PHE A 99 -2.46 2.66 10.84
N HIS A 100 -1.35 3.26 11.26
CA HIS A 100 -1.28 4.10 12.45
C HIS A 100 -1.57 5.55 12.04
N ASP A 101 -2.07 6.36 12.96
CA ASP A 101 -2.33 7.78 12.73
C ASP A 101 -1.09 8.52 12.18
N ARG A 102 0.11 8.22 12.69
CA ARG A 102 1.38 8.82 12.23
C ARG A 102 1.91 8.28 10.91
N ASP A 103 1.27 7.28 10.33
CA ASP A 103 1.59 6.84 8.97
C ASP A 103 0.95 7.77 7.92
N VAL A 104 -0.24 8.26 8.23
CA VAL A 104 -1.15 8.96 7.30
C VAL A 104 -1.22 10.47 7.53
N ALA A 105 -0.77 10.97 8.68
CA ALA A 105 -0.70 12.39 8.98
C ALA A 105 0.53 12.73 9.85
N PRO A 106 1.18 13.89 9.63
CA PRO A 106 2.29 14.32 10.45
C PRO A 106 1.84 14.80 11.83
N GLU A 107 2.68 14.58 12.84
CA GLU A 107 2.47 15.15 14.17
C GLU A 107 2.61 16.68 14.13
N GLY A 108 1.68 17.39 14.77
CA GLY A 108 1.77 18.84 14.97
C GLY A 108 2.52 19.19 16.24
N SER A 109 2.75 20.49 16.46
CA SER A 109 3.38 21.01 17.68
C SER A 109 2.52 20.87 18.95
N THR A 110 1.22 20.65 18.76
CA THR A 110 0.24 20.41 19.83
C THR A 110 -0.71 19.29 19.44
N LEU A 111 -1.34 18.64 20.43
CA LEU A 111 -2.38 17.64 20.17
C LEU A 111 -3.52 18.18 19.30
N ALA A 112 -3.90 19.45 19.49
CA ALA A 112 -4.95 20.10 18.69
C ALA A 112 -4.55 20.30 17.22
N GLU A 113 -3.25 20.44 16.96
CA GLU A 113 -2.71 20.50 15.60
C GLU A 113 -2.60 19.11 14.99
N SER A 114 -2.09 18.11 15.72
CA SER A 114 -2.04 16.72 15.26
C SER A 114 -3.42 16.19 14.88
N ASN A 115 -4.44 16.49 15.68
CA ASN A 115 -5.83 16.09 15.39
C ASN A 115 -6.46 16.85 14.21
N ARG A 116 -5.88 17.98 13.80
CA ARG A 116 -6.33 18.75 12.62
C ARG A 116 -5.66 18.26 11.35
N ASN A 117 -4.43 17.74 11.47
CA ASN A 117 -3.69 17.16 10.36
C ASN A 117 -4.24 15.78 9.96
N LEU A 118 -4.75 15.01 10.93
CA LEU A 118 -5.38 13.69 10.75
C LEU A 118 -6.81 13.82 10.22
#